data_AF-A0A7J4DVL1-F1
#
_entry.id   AF-A0A7J4DVL1-F1
#
_cell.length_a   1.000
_cell.length_b   1.000
_cell.length_c   1.000
_cell.angle_alpha   90.00
_cell.angle_beta   90.00
_cell.angle_gamma   90.00
#
_symmetry.space_group_name_H-M   'P 1'
#
loop_
_entity.id
_entity.type
_entity.pdbx_description
1 polymer ?
#
loop_
_entity_poly.entity_id
_entity_poly.type
_entity_poly.pdbx_seq_one_letter_code
_entity_poly.pdbx_strand_id
1 'polypeptide(L)'
;MLGETRKVQRLGQSSLIVTLPKNWVKRVGLKPGDTVYVEDEGDSLRIKPAKPGSRERETTIDSSELSKLGIGIGQFLSCLYLLGFEQIKIENVDRFLVAEARQVARRLSGVEVLASTNTIEVRSLIDVGKLDLKDLVSNTISL
;
A
#
# COMPACT_ATOMS: atom_id res chain seq x y z
N MET A 1 -9.30 -3.41 22.92
CA MET A 1 -8.06 -4.07 22.46
C MET A 1 -8.06 -5.49 22.99
N LEU A 2 -7.83 -6.49 22.14
CA LEU A 2 -7.57 -7.86 22.60
C LEU A 2 -6.07 -7.96 22.87
N GLY A 3 -5.69 -7.88 24.15
CA GLY A 3 -4.32 -8.12 24.60
C GLY A 3 -4.12 -9.60 24.91
N GLU A 4 -2.95 -10.12 24.57
CA GLU A 4 -2.54 -11.46 24.99
C GLU A 4 -1.18 -11.38 25.69
N THR A 5 -1.02 -12.10 26.80
CA THR A 5 0.25 -12.14 27.53
C THR A 5 1.15 -13.20 26.90
N ARG A 6 2.38 -12.82 26.58
CA ARG A 6 3.42 -13.73 26.09
C ARG A 6 4.59 -13.74 27.06
N LYS A 7 5.18 -14.93 27.25
CA LYS A 7 6.37 -15.09 28.08
C LYS A 7 7.61 -14.67 27.29
N VAL A 8 8.46 -13.85 27.88
CA VAL A 8 9.81 -13.59 27.37
C VAL A 8 10.71 -14.79 27.67
N GLN A 9 11.53 -15.17 26.71
CA GLN A 9 12.46 -16.29 26.80
C GLN A 9 13.88 -15.76 26.65
N ARG A 10 14.85 -16.43 27.26
CA ARG A 10 16.25 -16.03 27.18
C ARG A 10 16.87 -16.57 25.89
N LEU A 11 17.53 -15.69 25.14
CA LEU A 11 18.38 -16.05 24.00
C LEU A 11 19.80 -15.54 24.28
N GLY A 12 20.73 -16.46 24.53
CA GLY A 12 22.09 -16.10 24.91
C GLY A 12 22.18 -15.43 26.30
N GLN A 13 23.31 -14.76 26.58
CA GLN A 13 23.56 -14.20 27.91
C GLN A 13 22.80 -12.89 28.17
N SER A 14 22.64 -12.04 27.15
CA SER A 14 22.17 -10.65 27.30
C SER A 14 20.88 -10.32 26.55
N SER A 15 20.26 -11.26 25.84
CA SER A 15 19.07 -10.99 25.02
C SER A 15 17.85 -11.80 25.46
N LEU A 16 16.68 -11.18 25.30
CA LEU A 16 15.38 -11.81 25.47
C LEU A 16 14.64 -11.85 24.13
N ILE A 17 13.84 -12.88 23.94
CA ILE A 17 12.96 -13.04 22.78
C ILE A 17 11.51 -13.23 23.25
N VAL A 18 10.57 -12.80 22.43
CA VAL A 18 9.13 -13.01 22.65
C VAL A 18 8.50 -13.55 21.38
N THR A 19 7.52 -14.45 21.52
CA THR A 19 6.77 -14.97 20.38
C THR A 19 5.72 -13.96 19.93
N LEU A 20 5.72 -13.65 18.63
CA LEU A 20 4.75 -12.72 18.04
C LEU A 20 3.36 -13.38 17.91
N PRO A 21 2.26 -12.64 18.10
CA PRO A 21 0.91 -13.19 17.98
C PRO A 21 0.67 -13.79 16.59
N LYS A 22 0.26 -15.06 16.51
CA LYS A 22 0.05 -15.78 15.24
C LYS A 22 -0.89 -15.02 14.28
N ASN A 23 -1.97 -14.45 14.82
CA ASN A 23 -2.94 -13.69 14.02
C ASN A 23 -2.35 -12.37 13.52
N TRP A 24 -1.49 -11.71 14.32
CA TRP A 24 -0.80 -10.50 13.90
C TRP A 24 0.22 -10.82 12.79
N VAL A 25 1.05 -11.85 12.97
CA VAL A 25 2.04 -12.33 11.98
C VAL A 25 1.38 -12.59 10.63
N LYS A 26 0.25 -13.33 10.62
CA LYS A 26 -0.54 -13.58 9.40
C LYS A 26 -1.05 -12.29 8.76
N ARG A 27 -1.58 -11.36 9.56
CA ARG A 27 -2.16 -10.10 9.08
C ARG A 27 -1.12 -9.20 8.42
N VAL A 28 0.09 -9.16 8.96
CA VAL A 28 1.19 -8.35 8.41
C VAL A 28 2.06 -9.11 7.40
N GLY A 29 1.72 -10.35 7.08
CA GLY A 29 2.41 -11.15 6.05
C GLY A 29 3.83 -11.59 6.40
N LEU A 30 4.23 -11.54 7.69
CA LEU A 30 5.57 -11.92 8.11
C LEU A 30 5.83 -13.42 7.96
N LYS A 31 7.00 -13.76 7.43
CA LYS A 31 7.53 -15.11 7.27
C LYS A 31 8.78 -15.30 8.12
N PRO A 32 9.14 -16.55 8.47
CA PRO A 32 10.42 -16.83 9.12
C PRO A 32 11.59 -16.28 8.29
N GLY A 33 12.49 -15.51 8.93
CA GLY A 33 13.60 -14.84 8.26
C GLY A 33 13.33 -13.38 7.90
N ASP A 34 12.08 -12.91 7.94
CA ASP A 34 11.77 -11.50 7.77
C ASP A 34 12.23 -10.67 8.99
N THR A 35 12.64 -9.43 8.72
CA THR A 35 13.05 -8.48 9.75
C THR A 35 11.90 -7.61 10.22
N VAL A 36 11.93 -7.23 11.50
CA VAL A 36 11.00 -6.27 12.12
C VAL A 36 11.76 -5.09 12.67
N TYR A 37 11.15 -3.90 12.58
CA TYR A 37 11.58 -2.71 13.29
C TYR A 37 10.93 -2.72 14.68
N VAL A 38 11.76 -2.53 15.70
CA VAL A 38 11.34 -2.45 17.10
C VAL A 38 11.65 -1.04 17.57
N GLU A 39 10.61 -0.33 17.97
CA GLU A 39 10.65 1.04 18.45
C GLU A 39 10.39 1.05 19.95
N ASP A 40 11.26 1.74 20.69
CA ASP A 40 11.13 1.92 22.14
C ASP A 40 10.26 3.15 22.42
N GLU A 41 9.11 2.94 23.04
CA GLU A 41 8.19 4.00 23.46
C GLU A 41 8.26 4.26 24.98
N GLY A 42 9.34 3.81 25.64
CA GLY A 42 9.61 4.00 27.07
C GLY A 42 9.07 2.88 27.94
N ASP A 43 7.75 2.78 28.09
CA ASP A 43 7.09 1.72 28.87
C ASP A 43 6.63 0.52 28.02
N SER A 44 6.78 0.64 26.70
CA SER A 44 6.26 -0.30 25.72
C SER A 44 7.16 -0.38 24.49
N LEU A 45 7.10 -1.53 23.81
CA LEU A 45 7.77 -1.73 22.52
C LEU A 45 6.73 -1.77 21.41
N ARG A 46 6.94 -0.95 20.37
CA ARG A 46 6.16 -1.00 19.14
C ARG A 46 6.91 -1.78 18.08
N ILE A 47 6.30 -2.87 17.62
CA ILE A 47 6.89 -3.75 16.61
C ILE A 47 6.14 -3.56 15.29
N LYS A 48 6.89 -3.29 14.22
CA LYS A 48 6.37 -3.19 12.84
C LYS A 48 7.29 -3.96 11.88
N PRO A 49 6.80 -4.52 10.76
CA PRO A 49 7.68 -5.11 9.74
C PRO A 49 8.76 -4.12 9.27
N ALA A 50 10.03 -4.53 9.20
CA ALA A 50 11.16 -3.64 8.88
C ALA A 50 11.19 -3.26 7.39
N LYS A 51 10.88 -4.22 6.54
CA LYS A 51 10.32 -3.93 5.23
C LYS A 51 8.83 -3.85 5.43
N PRO A 52 8.12 -2.78 5.02
CA PRO A 52 6.68 -2.84 4.92
C PRO A 52 6.36 -4.13 4.17
N GLY A 53 5.73 -5.07 4.85
CA GLY A 53 5.25 -6.29 4.24
C GLY A 53 4.26 -5.85 3.18
N SER A 54 4.73 -5.84 1.95
CA SER A 54 4.04 -5.64 0.70
C SER A 54 2.83 -6.58 0.64
N ARG A 55 1.70 -6.15 1.20
CA ARG A 55 0.58 -6.05 0.29
C ARG A 55 0.73 -4.69 -0.34
N GLU A 56 1.47 -4.63 -1.44
CA GLU A 56 1.08 -3.71 -2.49
C GLU A 56 -0.43 -3.92 -2.59
N ARG A 57 -1.21 -2.88 -2.27
CA ARG A 57 -2.64 -3.00 -2.40
C ARG A 57 -2.88 -3.00 -3.90
N GLU A 58 -2.89 -4.20 -4.44
CA GLU A 58 -3.09 -4.45 -5.85
C GLU A 58 -4.54 -4.83 -6.09
N THR A 59 -5.08 -4.37 -7.22
CA THR A 59 -6.36 -4.88 -7.72
C THR A 59 -6.31 -5.02 -9.22
N THR A 60 -6.98 -6.05 -9.72
CA THR A 60 -7.24 -6.23 -11.15
C THR A 60 -8.74 -6.24 -11.35
N ILE A 61 -9.23 -5.42 -12.27
CA ILE A 61 -10.63 -5.41 -12.67
C ILE A 61 -10.77 -5.46 -14.19
N ASP A 62 -11.92 -5.92 -14.65
CA ASP A 62 -12.35 -5.77 -16.02
C ASP A 62 -13.04 -4.41 -16.21
N SER A 63 -12.86 -3.75 -17.36
CA SER A 63 -13.50 -2.47 -17.64
C SER A 63 -15.04 -2.53 -17.56
N SER A 64 -15.66 -3.69 -17.82
CA SER A 64 -17.11 -3.89 -17.69
C SER A 64 -17.60 -3.80 -16.24
N GLU A 65 -16.74 -4.03 -15.24
CA GLU A 65 -17.08 -3.88 -13.82
C GLU A 65 -17.34 -2.41 -13.47
N LEU A 66 -16.63 -1.47 -14.13
CA LEU A 66 -16.89 -0.02 -13.96
C LEU A 66 -18.32 0.33 -14.39
N SER A 67 -18.75 -0.20 -15.54
CA SER A 67 -20.10 -0.01 -16.07
C SER A 67 -21.18 -0.65 -15.19
N LYS A 68 -20.93 -1.86 -14.66
CA LYS A 68 -21.86 -2.54 -13.74
C LYS A 68 -22.07 -1.76 -12.45
N LEU A 69 -21.01 -1.12 -11.96
CA LEU A 69 -21.03 -0.28 -10.77
C LEU A 69 -21.56 1.14 -11.04
N GLY A 70 -21.71 1.53 -12.31
CA GLY A 70 -22.13 2.87 -12.70
C GLY A 70 -21.10 3.96 -12.33
N ILE A 71 -19.82 3.59 -12.20
CA ILE A 71 -18.74 4.51 -11.81
C ILE A 71 -17.81 4.79 -12.99
N GLY A 72 -17.38 6.05 -13.14
CA GLY A 72 -16.35 6.41 -14.11
C GLY A 72 -14.95 5.97 -13.64
N ILE A 73 -14.05 5.70 -14.59
CA ILE A 73 -12.67 5.30 -14.30
C ILE A 73 -11.93 6.32 -13.43
N GLY A 74 -12.19 7.62 -13.62
CA GLY A 74 -11.54 8.66 -12.81
C GLY A 74 -11.93 8.60 -11.34
N GLN A 75 -13.22 8.41 -11.05
CA GLN A 75 -13.69 8.22 -9.67
C GLN A 75 -13.11 6.95 -9.05
N PHE A 76 -13.10 5.85 -9.82
CA PHE A 76 -12.52 4.59 -9.38
C PHE A 76 -11.04 4.71 -9.00
N LEU A 77 -10.22 5.30 -9.89
CA LEU A 77 -8.79 5.49 -9.64
C LEU A 77 -8.53 6.44 -8.46
N SER A 78 -9.28 7.54 -8.34
CA SER A 78 -9.15 8.45 -7.20
C SER A 78 -9.50 7.77 -5.87
N CYS A 79 -10.55 6.95 -5.83
CA CYS A 79 -10.92 6.20 -4.63
C CYS A 79 -9.81 5.22 -4.22
N LEU A 80 -9.27 4.46 -5.17
CA LEU A 80 -8.22 3.49 -4.89
C LEU A 80 -6.92 4.17 -4.47
N TYR A 81 -6.59 5.31 -5.07
CA TYR A 81 -5.46 6.14 -4.63
C TYR A 81 -5.62 6.60 -3.18
N LEU A 82 -6.80 7.12 -2.80
CA LEU A 82 -7.09 7.52 -1.41
C LEU A 82 -7.08 6.35 -0.43
N LEU A 83 -7.43 5.15 -0.89
CA LEU A 83 -7.38 3.92 -0.11
C LEU A 83 -5.97 3.32 -0.03
N GLY A 84 -4.96 3.95 -0.66
CA GLY A 84 -3.57 3.51 -0.65
C GLY A 84 -3.33 2.26 -1.49
N PHE A 85 -4.03 2.11 -2.62
CA PHE A 85 -3.70 1.10 -3.64
C PHE A 85 -2.42 1.51 -4.38
N GLU A 86 -1.48 0.57 -4.46
CA GLU A 86 -0.17 0.79 -5.07
C GLU A 86 -0.16 0.38 -6.54
N GLN A 87 -0.99 -0.59 -6.93
CA GLN A 87 -1.13 -1.04 -8.31
C GLN A 87 -2.60 -1.31 -8.66
N ILE A 88 -3.06 -0.79 -9.78
CA ILE A 88 -4.42 -1.00 -10.28
C ILE A 88 -4.30 -1.43 -11.73
N LYS A 89 -4.67 -2.68 -12.03
CA LYS A 89 -4.72 -3.21 -13.38
C LYS A 89 -6.17 -3.20 -13.88
N ILE A 90 -6.40 -2.66 -15.05
CA ILE A 90 -7.70 -2.65 -15.72
C ILE A 90 -7.55 -3.36 -17.05
N GLU A 91 -8.32 -4.42 -17.26
CA GLU A 91 -8.33 -5.23 -18.48
C GLU A 91 -9.50 -4.82 -19.39
N ASN A 92 -9.40 -5.15 -20.68
CA ASN A 92 -10.44 -4.87 -21.69
C ASN A 92 -10.75 -3.37 -21.87
N VAL A 93 -9.71 -2.55 -21.89
CA VAL A 93 -9.81 -1.08 -21.98
C VAL A 93 -9.71 -0.58 -23.43
N ASP A 94 -10.50 0.44 -23.75
CA ASP A 94 -10.42 1.12 -25.04
C ASP A 94 -9.52 2.38 -24.96
N ARG A 95 -9.31 3.05 -26.11
CA ARG A 95 -8.50 4.27 -26.18
C ARG A 95 -9.06 5.41 -25.33
N PHE A 96 -10.38 5.43 -25.10
CA PHE A 96 -11.05 6.47 -24.32
C PHE A 96 -10.70 6.31 -22.83
N LEU A 97 -10.83 5.10 -22.28
CA LEU A 97 -10.43 4.78 -20.91
C LEU A 97 -8.95 5.04 -20.65
N VAL A 98 -8.07 4.75 -21.62
CA VAL A 98 -6.64 5.09 -21.52
C VAL A 98 -6.43 6.60 -21.39
N ALA A 99 -7.15 7.41 -22.17
CA ALA A 99 -7.04 8.86 -22.11
C ALA A 99 -7.54 9.43 -20.78
N GLU A 100 -8.68 8.94 -20.28
CA GLU A 100 -9.22 9.35 -18.98
C GLU A 100 -8.30 8.95 -17.81
N ALA A 101 -7.79 7.72 -17.80
CA ALA A 101 -6.85 7.27 -16.77
C ALA A 101 -5.60 8.17 -16.71
N ARG A 102 -5.04 8.53 -17.87
CA ARG A 102 -3.90 9.47 -17.95
C ARG A 102 -4.25 10.87 -17.48
N GLN A 103 -5.45 11.36 -17.78
CA GLN A 103 -5.90 12.68 -17.33
C GLN A 103 -6.00 12.74 -15.80
N VAL A 104 -6.52 11.67 -15.19
CA VAL A 104 -6.66 11.55 -13.73
C VAL A 104 -5.30 11.43 -13.08
N ALA A 105 -4.41 10.56 -13.60
CA ALA A 105 -3.06 10.39 -13.06
C ALA A 105 -2.25 11.69 -13.05
N ARG A 106 -2.39 12.57 -14.05
CA ARG A 106 -1.73 13.89 -14.06
C ARG A 106 -2.14 14.80 -12.90
N ARG A 107 -3.26 14.52 -12.23
CA ARG A 107 -3.76 15.27 -11.07
C ARG A 107 -3.35 14.63 -9.74
N LEU A 108 -2.75 13.45 -9.77
CA LEU A 108 -2.37 12.68 -8.58
C LEU A 108 -0.85 12.64 -8.49
N SER A 109 -0.31 13.03 -7.34
CA SER A 109 1.14 13.04 -7.12
C SER A 109 1.70 11.63 -7.13
N GLY A 110 2.75 11.43 -7.93
CA GLY A 110 3.48 10.18 -8.02
C GLY A 110 2.69 9.00 -8.59
N VAL A 111 1.71 9.26 -9.47
CA VAL A 111 0.97 8.20 -10.16
C VAL A 111 1.44 8.06 -11.60
N GLU A 112 1.79 6.85 -11.99
CA GLU A 112 2.16 6.49 -13.36
C GLU A 112 1.09 5.62 -14.02
N VAL A 113 0.94 5.76 -15.34
CA VAL A 113 0.01 4.96 -16.15
C VAL A 113 0.76 4.29 -17.29
N LEU A 114 0.85 2.96 -17.23
CA LEU A 114 1.38 2.11 -18.28
C LEU A 114 0.21 1.53 -19.07
N ALA A 115 0.19 1.75 -20.39
CA ALA A 115 -0.88 1.24 -21.24
C ALA A 115 -0.30 0.27 -22.27
N SER A 116 -0.96 -0.88 -22.43
CA SER A 116 -0.72 -1.86 -23.50
C SER A 116 -1.94 -1.92 -24.43
N THR A 117 -1.98 -2.86 -25.37
CA THR A 117 -3.05 -2.97 -26.38
C THR A 117 -4.46 -3.05 -25.79
N ASN A 118 -4.64 -3.72 -24.65
CA ASN A 118 -5.95 -3.97 -24.05
C ASN A 118 -5.94 -3.90 -22.51
N THR A 119 -4.89 -3.31 -21.93
CA THR A 119 -4.75 -3.21 -20.48
C THR A 119 -4.13 -1.88 -20.09
N ILE A 120 -4.58 -1.34 -18.96
CA ILE A 120 -3.94 -0.21 -18.27
C ILE A 120 -3.46 -0.71 -16.92
N GLU A 121 -2.26 -0.28 -16.55
CA GLU A 121 -1.71 -0.45 -15.21
C GLU A 121 -1.41 0.93 -14.63
N VAL A 122 -2.02 1.24 -13.50
CA VAL A 122 -1.83 2.48 -12.76
C VAL A 122 -1.02 2.16 -11.51
N ARG A 123 0.13 2.80 -11.34
CA ARG A 123 1.02 2.58 -10.20
C ARG A 123 1.18 3.85 -9.37
N SER A 124 1.08 3.73 -8.06
CA SER A 124 1.47 4.78 -7.12
C SER A 124 2.92 4.55 -6.72
N LEU A 125 3.80 5.47 -7.10
CA LEU A 125 5.22 5.49 -6.71
C LEU A 125 5.45 6.06 -5.32
N ILE A 126 4.38 6.53 -4.68
CA ILE A 126 4.42 7.12 -3.35
C ILE A 126 3.65 6.22 -2.39
N ASP A 127 4.29 5.90 -1.27
CA ASP A 127 3.62 5.33 -0.12
C ASP A 127 2.79 6.43 0.55
N VAL A 128 1.51 6.53 0.15
CA VAL A 128 0.57 7.53 0.67
C VAL A 128 0.44 7.43 2.20
N GLY A 129 0.72 6.27 2.79
CA GLY A 129 0.76 6.05 4.24
C GLY A 129 1.98 6.65 4.95
N LYS A 130 2.98 7.11 4.19
CA LYS A 130 4.23 7.74 4.67
C LYS A 130 4.44 9.16 4.16
N LEU A 131 3.47 9.73 3.45
CA LEU A 131 3.56 11.11 2.98
C LEU A 131 3.46 12.09 4.14
N ASP A 132 4.56 12.77 4.46
CA ASP A 132 4.50 14.01 5.23
C ASP A 132 3.93 15.11 4.31
N LEU A 133 3.00 15.93 4.82
CA LEU A 133 2.47 17.10 4.11
C LEU A 133 3.60 18.01 3.60
N LYS A 134 4.74 18.07 4.32
CA LYS A 134 5.92 18.82 3.90
C LYS A 134 6.54 18.30 2.59
N ASP A 135 6.55 16.98 2.40
CA ASP A 135 7.14 16.34 1.21
C ASP A 135 6.22 16.49 -0.03
N LEU A 136 4.91 16.60 0.18
CA LEU A 136 3.94 16.91 -0.87
C LEU A 136 4.10 18.34 -1.39
N VAL A 137 4.31 19.31 -0.48
CA VAL A 137 4.40 20.73 -0.83
C VAL A 137 5.72 21.05 -1.55
N SER A 138 6.84 20.45 -1.13
CA SER A 138 8.16 20.68 -1.75
C SER A 138 8.23 20.18 -3.20
N ASN A 139 7.63 19.03 -3.49
CA ASN A 139 7.64 18.41 -4.81
C ASN A 139 6.63 19.03 -5.80
N THR A 140 5.61 19.75 -5.29
CA THR A 140 4.58 20.38 -6.15
C THR A 140 4.94 21.81 -6.56
N ILE A 141 5.79 22.50 -5.79
CA ILE A 141 6.17 23.90 -6.04
C ILE A 141 7.44 24.02 -6.94
N SER A 142 8.05 22.90 -7.33
CA SER A 142 9.27 22.88 -8.17
C SER A 142 9.02 22.63 -9.66
N LEU A 143 7.78 22.82 -10.15
CA LEU A 143 7.41 22.85 -11.58
C LEU A 143 6.85 24.23 -11.95
#